data_AF-A0A7M2YAD8-F1
#
_entry.id   AF-A0A7M2YAD8-F1
#
_cell.length_a   1.000
_cell.length_b   1.000
_cell.length_c   1.000
_cell.angle_alpha   90.00
_cell.angle_beta   90.00
_cell.angle_gamma   90.00
#
_symmetry.space_group_name_H-M   'P 1'
#
loop_
_entity.id
_entity.type
_entity.pdbx_description
1 polymer ?
#
loop_
_entity_poly.entity_id
_entity_poly.type
_entity_poly.pdbx_seq_one_letter_code
_entity_poly.pdbx_strand_id
1 'polypeptide(L)'
;MKIKDLLNKGYFSEELPPPFVSSNFGKEFNKVNKIISKLTKAEKNQIPNSDFVKYSIPKVGLHRRHNGIPNPYHQFILSNAICKNWNEIQQKYNSSKLSASTPELDLNGNRAIKQFSKYNEFKEKSLKASFDTFFELKSDISKYYPSLYTHSIPWSVHTKAFAKKNQGNSHFGNLIDESIRNTQNGQTNGIVIGTDTSRIIAELIGCHIDEEFLKVLDKDKIFIKGYRFVDDCHFFFYNKSDAEKALKHLQRILGDLNLNINEEKTQINQAPFQFENTWQLQLTNLSIREYPKVQRKDLTNFYNLLIDLSRKFPKDSVIKYGIKIFKRIKIKEVNWDIFESLTYSLALSEGAILPDILQILLQNKTKVDLQKLESTLKSLLNQHIYKGHHFEVVWSLWIARSFRIKISNQIAQQIIDSSDVISTLVILDLNKEKLISGRIRTTTLKLDFDNNGLLSNKWILVYEATHKKWIRSNCLETIKFFDEISKLDISFYDSTRQIEIAESNIEKQKTFLIQKPEDKEPKTEKQKLALYAQKSYLG
;
A
#
# COMPACT_ATOMS: atom_id res chain seq x y z
N MET A 1 19.30 6.78 -6.37
CA MET A 1 18.10 6.15 -6.96
C MET A 1 18.39 5.73 -8.40
N LYS A 2 17.87 4.60 -8.89
CA LYS A 2 17.96 4.23 -10.31
C LYS A 2 16.57 4.28 -10.95
N ILE A 3 16.48 4.83 -12.16
CA ILE A 3 15.22 4.90 -12.91
C ILE A 3 14.61 3.51 -13.12
N LYS A 4 15.44 2.50 -13.37
CA LYS A 4 15.04 1.10 -13.47
C LYS A 4 14.18 0.66 -12.29
N ASP A 5 14.52 1.06 -11.06
CA ASP A 5 13.82 0.60 -9.87
C ASP A 5 12.43 1.24 -9.76
N LEU A 6 12.31 2.54 -10.03
CA LEU A 6 11.02 3.25 -10.09
C LEU A 6 10.09 2.69 -11.16
N LEU A 7 10.63 2.29 -12.31
CA LEU A 7 9.83 1.74 -13.43
C LEU A 7 9.48 0.26 -13.25
N ASN A 8 10.38 -0.54 -12.66
CA ASN A 8 10.19 -1.99 -12.47
C ASN A 8 9.35 -2.30 -11.23
N LYS A 9 9.69 -1.69 -10.10
CA LYS A 9 9.18 -2.05 -8.77
C LYS A 9 8.33 -0.96 -8.13
N GLY A 10 8.60 0.30 -8.48
CA GLY A 10 7.92 1.47 -7.90
C GLY A 10 6.70 1.97 -8.67
N TYR A 11 6.39 1.39 -9.84
CA TYR A 11 5.36 1.91 -10.72
C TYR A 11 3.96 1.49 -10.29
N PHE A 12 3.71 0.18 -10.17
CA PHE A 12 2.39 -0.33 -9.81
C PHE A 12 2.22 -0.38 -8.30
N SER A 13 0.99 -0.37 -7.79
CA SER A 13 0.73 -0.54 -6.36
C SER A 13 0.82 -2.00 -5.97
N GLU A 14 1.21 -2.29 -4.74
CA GLU A 14 1.32 -3.66 -4.22
C GLU A 14 -0.03 -4.35 -3.99
N GLU A 15 -1.12 -3.57 -3.93
CA GLU A 15 -2.47 -4.05 -3.75
C GLU A 15 -3.09 -4.62 -5.03
N LEU A 16 -2.44 -4.45 -6.18
CA LEU A 16 -2.86 -5.09 -7.43
C LEU A 16 -2.55 -6.59 -7.40
N PRO A 17 -3.37 -7.42 -8.08
CA PRO A 17 -3.06 -8.83 -8.23
C PRO A 17 -1.70 -9.08 -8.92
N PRO A 18 -1.08 -10.26 -8.69
CA PRO A 18 0.22 -10.64 -9.23
C PRO A 18 0.46 -10.43 -10.73
N PRO A 19 -0.51 -10.59 -11.66
CA PRO A 19 -0.22 -10.42 -13.08
C PRO A 19 0.11 -8.98 -13.46
N PHE A 20 -0.28 -7.98 -12.67
CA PHE A 20 0.05 -6.58 -12.95
C PHE A 20 1.50 -6.31 -12.55
N VAL A 21 2.39 -6.24 -13.54
CA VAL A 21 3.83 -6.06 -13.33
C VAL A 21 4.39 -5.09 -14.35
N SER A 22 5.47 -4.38 -14.03
CA SER A 22 6.15 -3.48 -14.97
C SER A 22 7.62 -3.85 -15.17
N SER A 23 7.96 -5.13 -14.96
CA SER A 23 9.36 -5.57 -14.96
C SER A 23 10.05 -5.43 -16.30
N ASN A 24 9.34 -5.67 -17.42
CA ASN A 24 9.90 -5.51 -18.75
C ASN A 24 10.15 -4.02 -19.05
N PHE A 25 9.23 -3.15 -18.64
CA PHE A 25 9.38 -1.71 -18.80
C PHE A 25 10.62 -1.17 -18.09
N GLY A 26 10.84 -1.59 -16.83
CA GLY A 26 12.05 -1.21 -16.11
C GLY A 26 13.33 -1.88 -16.62
N LYS A 27 13.28 -3.13 -17.09
CA LYS A 27 14.45 -3.81 -17.71
C LYS A 27 14.90 -3.08 -18.98
N GLU A 28 13.96 -2.68 -19.82
CA GLU A 28 14.21 -2.04 -21.12
C GLU A 28 14.34 -0.51 -21.05
N PHE A 29 14.50 0.07 -19.85
CA PHE A 29 14.49 1.52 -19.64
C PHE A 29 15.48 2.29 -20.55
N ASN A 30 16.66 1.70 -20.86
CA ASN A 30 17.64 2.31 -21.76
C ASN A 30 17.11 2.43 -23.20
N LYS A 31 16.38 1.41 -23.69
CA LYS A 31 15.76 1.44 -25.02
C LYS A 31 14.57 2.40 -25.02
N VAL A 32 13.75 2.37 -23.98
CA VAL A 32 12.63 3.33 -23.79
C VAL A 32 13.14 4.77 -23.78
N ASN A 33 14.25 5.06 -23.08
CA ASN A 33 14.86 6.39 -23.09
C ASN A 33 15.28 6.83 -24.50
N LYS A 34 15.88 5.91 -25.26
CA LYS A 34 16.27 6.16 -26.66
C LYS A 34 15.05 6.47 -27.53
N ILE A 35 13.95 5.72 -27.37
CA ILE A 35 12.68 5.98 -28.07
C ILE A 35 12.19 7.40 -27.77
N ILE A 36 12.06 7.75 -26.48
CA ILE A 36 11.59 9.08 -26.05
C ILE A 36 12.48 10.21 -26.56
N SER A 37 13.81 10.03 -26.55
CA SER A 37 14.75 11.03 -27.06
C SER A 37 14.65 11.27 -28.57
N LYS A 38 14.24 10.25 -29.33
CA LYS A 38 14.11 10.30 -30.80
C LYS A 38 12.75 10.81 -31.26
N LEU A 39 11.78 10.99 -30.35
CA LEU A 39 10.49 11.56 -30.72
C LEU A 39 10.65 13.00 -31.21
N THR A 40 10.06 13.30 -32.36
CA THR A 40 10.00 14.65 -32.92
C THR A 40 9.12 15.56 -32.06
N LYS A 41 9.20 16.88 -32.28
CA LYS A 41 8.32 17.84 -31.59
C LYS A 41 6.83 17.54 -31.85
N ALA A 42 6.47 17.20 -33.08
CA ALA A 42 5.10 16.85 -33.45
C ALA A 42 4.63 15.59 -32.72
N GLU A 43 5.48 14.55 -32.63
CA GLU A 43 5.16 13.30 -31.91
C GLU A 43 5.01 13.52 -30.40
N LYS A 44 5.84 14.38 -29.79
CA LYS A 44 5.69 14.75 -28.38
C LYS A 44 4.41 15.54 -28.12
N ASN A 45 4.04 16.43 -29.04
CA ASN A 45 2.80 17.20 -28.95
C ASN A 45 1.53 16.34 -29.06
N GLN A 46 1.63 15.11 -29.56
CA GLN A 46 0.51 14.14 -29.51
C GLN A 46 0.32 13.53 -28.11
N ILE A 47 1.31 13.65 -27.22
CA ILE A 47 1.30 13.07 -25.88
C ILE A 47 1.53 14.17 -24.81
N PRO A 48 0.73 15.26 -24.82
CA PRO A 48 1.00 16.42 -23.95
C PRO A 48 0.86 16.05 -22.47
N ASN A 49 -0.18 15.28 -22.13
CA ASN A 49 -0.51 14.77 -20.82
C ASN A 49 -1.36 13.50 -20.99
N SER A 50 -1.68 12.81 -19.90
CA SER A 50 -2.55 11.64 -19.91
C SER A 50 -3.35 11.53 -18.62
N ASP A 51 -4.49 10.85 -18.70
CA ASP A 51 -5.16 10.35 -17.52
C ASP A 51 -4.45 9.09 -16.98
N PHE A 52 -4.77 8.75 -15.74
CA PHE A 52 -4.33 7.51 -15.10
C PHE A 52 -5.52 6.57 -14.86
N VAL A 53 -5.26 5.27 -14.88
CA VAL A 53 -6.27 4.25 -14.55
C VAL A 53 -6.64 4.39 -13.09
N LYS A 54 -7.92 4.58 -12.75
CA LYS A 54 -8.40 4.69 -11.37
C LYS A 54 -8.97 3.36 -10.90
N TYR A 55 -8.63 2.93 -9.69
CA TYR A 55 -9.23 1.74 -9.08
C TYR A 55 -9.41 1.90 -7.58
N SER A 56 -10.45 1.27 -7.04
CA SER A 56 -10.88 1.47 -5.65
C SER A 56 -10.36 0.34 -4.78
N ILE A 57 -9.83 0.68 -3.62
CA ILE A 57 -9.28 -0.25 -2.61
C ILE A 57 -10.02 -0.01 -1.30
N PRO A 58 -10.44 -1.07 -0.59
CA PRO A 58 -11.06 -0.93 0.73
C PRO A 58 -10.10 -0.29 1.75
N LYS A 59 -10.60 0.70 2.50
CA LYS A 59 -10.07 1.07 3.82
C LYS A 59 -10.96 0.43 4.89
N VAL A 60 -10.65 0.68 6.15
CA VAL A 60 -11.50 0.21 7.25
C VAL A 60 -12.89 0.82 7.19
N GLY A 61 -13.91 0.02 7.48
CA GLY A 61 -15.31 0.42 7.44
C GLY A 61 -15.81 0.63 6.00
N LEU A 62 -16.58 1.70 5.79
CA LEU A 62 -17.15 2.04 4.48
C LEU A 62 -16.22 2.90 3.62
N HIS A 63 -15.08 3.33 4.15
CA HIS A 63 -14.17 4.22 3.43
C HIS A 63 -13.40 3.45 2.34
N ARG A 64 -13.12 4.13 1.23
CA ARG A 64 -12.33 3.59 0.12
C ARG A 64 -11.24 4.56 -0.30
N ARG A 65 -10.12 4.02 -0.75
CA ARG A 65 -9.02 4.77 -1.38
C ARG A 65 -9.07 4.53 -2.89
N HIS A 66 -8.82 5.58 -3.67
CA HIS A 66 -8.69 5.46 -5.11
C HIS A 66 -7.21 5.53 -5.47
N ASN A 67 -6.64 4.37 -5.81
CA ASN A 67 -5.27 4.31 -6.33
C ASN A 67 -5.29 4.52 -7.84
N GLY A 68 -4.09 4.76 -8.40
CA GLY A 68 -3.95 5.01 -9.81
C GLY A 68 -2.78 4.30 -10.47
N ILE A 69 -2.89 4.08 -11.78
CA ILE A 69 -1.80 3.62 -12.65
C ILE A 69 -1.56 4.69 -13.72
N PRO A 70 -0.54 5.55 -13.55
CA PRO A 70 -0.16 6.56 -14.56
C PRO A 70 0.09 5.96 -15.94
N ASN A 71 0.10 6.78 -16.98
CA ASN A 71 0.52 6.35 -18.32
C ASN A 71 2.05 6.07 -18.36
N PRO A 72 2.53 5.05 -19.10
CA PRO A 72 3.94 4.69 -19.11
C PRO A 72 4.85 5.81 -19.65
N TYR A 73 4.39 6.61 -20.60
CA TYR A 73 5.17 7.73 -21.12
C TYR A 73 5.43 8.79 -20.02
N HIS A 74 4.36 9.29 -19.41
CA HIS A 74 4.47 10.34 -18.38
C HIS A 74 5.08 9.81 -17.08
N GLN A 75 4.85 8.54 -16.72
CA GLN A 75 5.55 7.91 -15.60
C GLN A 75 7.06 7.83 -15.84
N PHE A 76 7.50 7.54 -17.07
CA PHE A 76 8.92 7.55 -17.41
C PHE A 76 9.53 8.93 -17.21
N ILE A 77 8.87 9.97 -17.71
CA ILE A 77 9.33 11.37 -17.57
C ILE A 77 9.43 11.75 -16.09
N LEU A 78 8.40 11.47 -15.29
CA LEU A 78 8.39 11.74 -13.85
C LEU A 78 9.51 10.97 -13.12
N SER A 79 9.67 9.69 -13.41
CA SER A 79 10.71 8.85 -12.81
C SER A 79 12.11 9.35 -13.16
N ASN A 80 12.31 9.80 -14.40
CA ASN A 80 13.57 10.38 -14.85
C ASN A 80 13.86 11.73 -14.16
N ALA A 81 12.86 12.59 -14.01
CA ALA A 81 12.97 13.86 -13.31
C ALA A 81 13.38 13.66 -11.84
N ILE A 82 12.74 12.72 -11.14
CA ILE A 82 13.10 12.35 -9.76
C ILE A 82 14.53 11.79 -9.69
N CYS A 83 14.90 10.86 -10.60
CA CYS A 83 16.22 10.25 -10.55
C CYS A 83 17.35 11.24 -10.83
N LYS A 84 17.15 12.18 -11.75
CA LYS A 84 18.15 13.21 -12.09
C LYS A 84 18.42 14.16 -10.93
N ASN A 85 17.41 14.42 -10.09
CA ASN A 85 17.49 15.37 -8.99
C ASN A 85 17.45 14.66 -7.62
N TRP A 86 17.89 13.39 -7.58
CA TRP A 86 17.78 12.57 -6.37
C TRP A 86 18.65 13.10 -5.23
N ASN A 87 19.81 13.67 -5.54
CA ASN A 87 20.74 14.18 -4.53
C ASN A 87 20.11 15.38 -3.79
N GLU A 88 19.50 16.30 -4.52
CA GLU A 88 18.79 17.47 -3.99
C GLU A 88 17.57 17.04 -3.15
N ILE A 89 16.83 16.03 -3.62
CA ILE A 89 15.73 15.42 -2.86
C ILE A 89 16.26 14.81 -1.55
N GLN A 90 17.38 14.08 -1.58
CA GLN A 90 18.00 13.51 -0.38
C GLN A 90 18.49 14.57 0.60
N GLN A 91 19.05 15.68 0.11
CA GLN A 91 19.43 16.80 0.98
C GLN A 91 18.22 17.34 1.73
N LYS A 92 17.07 17.48 1.06
CA LYS A 92 15.82 17.92 1.68
C LYS A 92 15.24 16.90 2.66
N TYR A 93 15.49 15.61 2.47
CA TYR A 93 15.13 14.60 3.47
C TYR A 93 15.98 14.70 4.72
N ASN A 94 17.29 14.87 4.55
CA ASN A 94 18.25 14.92 5.65
C ASN A 94 18.10 16.17 6.54
N SER A 95 17.43 17.22 6.07
CA SER A 95 17.15 18.41 6.87
C SER A 95 15.97 18.24 7.83
N SER A 96 15.10 17.25 7.63
CA SER A 96 14.03 16.95 8.61
C SER A 96 14.58 16.16 9.79
N LYS A 97 14.33 16.67 11.00
CA LYS A 97 14.62 15.98 12.27
C LYS A 97 13.44 15.19 12.81
N LEU A 98 12.25 15.36 12.23
CA LEU A 98 11.00 14.76 12.71
C LEU A 98 10.55 13.56 11.86
N SER A 99 10.99 13.45 10.61
CA SER A 99 10.53 12.36 9.73
C SER A 99 11.06 10.99 10.20
N ALA A 100 10.13 10.06 10.39
CA ALA A 100 10.37 8.62 10.57
C ALA A 100 10.01 7.81 9.32
N SER A 101 9.61 8.48 8.23
CA SER A 101 9.15 7.87 6.97
C SER A 101 10.04 8.20 5.77
N THR A 102 11.24 8.76 5.98
CA THR A 102 12.18 9.08 4.91
C THR A 102 12.38 7.89 3.97
N PRO A 103 12.27 8.07 2.63
CA PRO A 103 12.34 6.96 1.69
C PRO A 103 13.75 6.39 1.62
N GLU A 104 13.88 5.10 1.91
CA GLU A 104 15.12 4.35 1.75
C GLU A 104 15.05 3.46 0.53
N LEU A 105 16.15 3.31 -0.20
CA LEU A 105 16.22 2.41 -1.34
C LEU A 105 15.99 0.95 -0.90
N ASP A 106 15.11 0.25 -1.62
CA ASP A 106 14.84 -1.16 -1.40
C ASP A 106 15.68 -2.03 -2.36
N LEU A 107 16.95 -2.22 -2.02
CA LEU A 107 17.92 -2.91 -2.88
C LEU A 107 17.57 -4.38 -3.11
N ASN A 108 16.97 -5.03 -2.10
CA ASN A 108 16.72 -6.47 -2.08
C ASN A 108 15.23 -6.85 -2.08
N GLY A 109 14.31 -5.89 -1.92
CA GLY A 109 12.88 -6.16 -1.89
C GLY A 109 12.17 -5.87 -3.20
N ASN A 110 10.84 -5.78 -3.10
CA ASN A 110 9.92 -5.73 -4.24
C ASN A 110 9.44 -4.32 -4.59
N ARG A 111 9.97 -3.29 -3.92
CA ARG A 111 9.69 -1.86 -4.19
C ARG A 111 10.95 -1.13 -4.66
N ALA A 112 10.80 0.12 -5.09
CA ALA A 112 11.96 1.01 -5.29
C ALA A 112 12.40 1.63 -3.96
N ILE A 113 11.43 1.88 -3.07
CA ILE A 113 11.65 2.37 -1.70
C ILE A 113 11.00 1.48 -0.64
N LYS A 114 11.65 1.35 0.52
CA LYS A 114 11.15 0.56 1.66
C LYS A 114 9.89 1.19 2.24
N GLN A 115 8.96 0.36 2.70
CA GLN A 115 7.58 0.79 2.94
C GLN A 115 7.05 0.52 4.36
N PHE A 116 7.24 -0.70 4.90
CA PHE A 116 6.50 -1.13 6.10
C PHE A 116 7.35 -1.46 7.33
N SER A 117 8.65 -1.67 7.19
CA SER A 117 9.51 -1.96 8.35
C SER A 117 9.52 -0.83 9.39
N LYS A 118 9.10 0.37 8.97
CA LYS A 118 9.25 1.61 9.73
C LYS A 118 8.03 1.99 10.59
N TYR A 119 6.83 1.43 10.42
CA TYR A 119 5.70 1.87 11.26
C TYR A 119 5.84 1.40 12.71
N ASN A 120 6.27 0.16 12.93
CA ASN A 120 6.58 -0.33 14.28
C ASN A 120 7.80 0.41 14.87
N GLU A 121 8.81 0.68 14.04
CA GLU A 121 9.97 1.49 14.43
C GLU A 121 9.55 2.91 14.83
N PHE A 122 8.62 3.53 14.10
CA PHE A 122 8.02 4.82 14.41
C PHE A 122 7.30 4.78 15.77
N LYS A 123 6.48 3.75 16.03
CA LYS A 123 5.83 3.59 17.34
C LYS A 123 6.84 3.46 18.47
N GLU A 124 7.88 2.65 18.28
CA GLU A 124 8.94 2.44 19.28
C GLU A 124 9.74 3.73 19.52
N LYS A 125 10.09 4.45 18.45
CA LYS A 125 10.76 5.76 18.53
C LYS A 125 9.90 6.78 19.28
N SER A 126 8.61 6.88 18.96
CA SER A 126 7.67 7.76 19.64
C SER A 126 7.52 7.41 21.12
N LEU A 127 7.43 6.12 21.47
CA LEU A 127 7.44 5.65 22.86
C LEU A 127 8.71 6.10 23.60
N LYS A 128 9.89 5.86 23.02
CA LYS A 128 11.17 6.27 23.59
C LYS A 128 11.29 7.79 23.73
N ALA A 129 10.73 8.56 22.80
CA ALA A 129 10.75 10.03 22.87
C ALA A 129 9.82 10.61 23.94
N SER A 130 8.79 9.85 24.35
CA SER A 130 7.75 10.33 25.27
C SER A 130 8.13 10.29 26.76
N PHE A 131 9.24 9.64 27.13
CA PHE A 131 9.52 9.15 28.50
C PHE A 131 9.49 10.21 29.62
N ASP A 132 9.81 11.46 29.32
CA ASP A 132 9.91 12.58 30.27
C ASP A 132 8.92 13.72 29.94
N THR A 133 7.85 13.41 29.20
CA THR A 133 6.86 14.40 28.75
C THR A 133 5.48 14.11 29.32
N PHE A 134 4.64 15.15 29.44
CA PHE A 134 3.30 15.04 30.05
C PHE A 134 2.17 15.11 29.03
N PHE A 135 2.41 15.67 27.84
CA PHE A 135 1.38 15.88 26.83
C PHE A 135 1.83 15.37 25.45
N GLU A 136 0.93 14.68 24.75
CA GLU A 136 1.11 14.23 23.37
C GLU A 136 0.12 14.97 22.47
N LEU A 137 0.62 15.69 21.46
CA LEU A 137 -0.16 16.08 20.28
C LEU A 137 -0.09 14.96 19.26
N LYS A 138 -1.18 14.20 19.17
CA LYS A 138 -1.39 13.22 18.11
C LYS A 138 -2.20 13.89 17.00
N SER A 139 -1.73 13.82 15.76
CA SER A 139 -2.39 14.45 14.60
C SER A 139 -2.23 13.59 13.35
N ASP A 140 -3.06 13.82 12.35
CA ASP A 140 -3.01 13.18 11.03
C ASP A 140 -3.33 14.25 9.97
N ILE A 141 -2.82 14.11 8.74
CA ILE A 141 -3.16 15.02 7.64
C ILE A 141 -4.37 14.47 6.86
N SER A 142 -5.45 15.24 6.82
CA SER A 142 -6.68 14.85 6.16
C SER A 142 -6.48 14.66 4.67
N LYS A 143 -6.86 13.47 4.16
CA LYS A 143 -6.79 13.10 2.73
C LYS A 143 -5.46 13.49 2.08
N TYR A 144 -4.34 13.20 2.75
CA TYR A 144 -3.02 13.72 2.38
C TYR A 144 -2.73 13.72 0.87
N TYR A 145 -2.61 12.55 0.22
CA TYR A 145 -2.30 12.47 -1.22
C TYR A 145 -3.34 13.16 -2.13
N PRO A 146 -4.67 12.95 -1.96
CA PRO A 146 -5.69 13.70 -2.72
C PRO A 146 -5.68 15.22 -2.53
N SER A 147 -5.17 15.71 -1.39
CA SER A 147 -5.16 17.14 -1.05
C SER A 147 -3.84 17.84 -1.41
N LEU A 148 -2.79 17.10 -1.80
CA LEU A 148 -1.54 17.71 -2.21
C LEU A 148 -1.71 18.55 -3.47
N TYR A 149 -1.48 19.85 -3.36
CA TYR A 149 -1.44 20.77 -4.49
C TYR A 149 -0.10 20.64 -5.21
N THR A 150 -0.05 20.41 -6.52
CA THR A 150 1.22 20.10 -7.20
C THR A 150 2.22 21.26 -7.12
N HIS A 151 1.77 22.51 -7.10
CA HIS A 151 2.66 23.67 -6.90
C HIS A 151 3.26 23.75 -5.49
N SER A 152 2.75 22.99 -4.51
CA SER A 152 3.43 22.86 -3.21
C SER A 152 4.79 22.17 -3.34
N ILE A 153 5.05 21.43 -4.43
CA ILE A 153 6.36 20.82 -4.72
C ILE A 153 7.43 21.89 -4.89
N PRO A 154 7.36 22.82 -5.87
CA PRO A 154 8.35 23.88 -5.98
C PRO A 154 8.35 24.83 -4.77
N TRP A 155 7.21 25.02 -4.07
CA TRP A 155 7.20 25.81 -2.83
C TRP A 155 8.05 25.16 -1.73
N SER A 156 7.96 23.84 -1.60
CA SER A 156 8.67 23.06 -0.58
C SER A 156 10.18 23.00 -0.83
N VAL A 157 10.58 23.08 -2.09
CA VAL A 157 11.99 22.98 -2.50
C VAL A 157 12.65 24.36 -2.60
N HIS A 158 11.98 25.34 -3.21
CA HIS A 158 12.58 26.63 -3.56
C HIS A 158 12.03 27.82 -2.79
N THR A 159 11.02 27.63 -1.95
CA THR A 159 10.11 28.65 -1.38
C THR A 159 9.04 29.15 -2.36
N LYS A 160 7.88 29.51 -1.81
CA LYS A 160 6.74 30.05 -2.56
C LYS A 160 7.07 31.35 -3.30
N ALA A 161 7.86 32.23 -2.69
CA ALA A 161 8.27 33.51 -3.28
C ALA A 161 9.16 33.30 -4.51
N PHE A 162 10.13 32.38 -4.43
CA PHE A 162 10.99 32.04 -5.55
C PHE A 162 10.20 31.39 -6.70
N ALA A 163 9.37 30.39 -6.38
CA ALA A 163 8.60 29.64 -7.37
C ALA A 163 7.63 30.54 -8.18
N LYS A 164 7.06 31.56 -7.54
CA LYS A 164 6.19 32.53 -8.24
C LYS A 164 6.94 33.39 -9.26
N LYS A 165 8.21 33.73 -8.97
CA LYS A 165 9.07 34.54 -9.85
C LYS A 165 9.74 33.71 -10.94
N ASN A 166 10.06 32.45 -10.65
CA ASN A 166 10.80 31.55 -11.53
C ASN A 166 9.94 30.36 -11.93
N GLN A 167 9.20 30.50 -13.03
CA GLN A 167 8.22 29.50 -13.49
C GLN A 167 8.79 28.51 -14.52
N GLY A 168 10.06 28.67 -14.91
CA GLY A 168 10.71 27.79 -15.90
C GLY A 168 11.09 26.42 -15.34
N ASN A 169 11.15 25.42 -16.22
CA ASN A 169 11.51 24.03 -15.90
C ASN A 169 13.02 23.80 -15.69
N SER A 170 13.83 24.86 -15.72
CA SER A 170 15.24 24.82 -15.29
C SER A 170 15.38 24.47 -13.80
N HIS A 171 14.35 24.75 -13.00
CA HIS A 171 14.32 24.42 -11.59
C HIS A 171 13.63 23.08 -11.36
N PHE A 172 14.29 22.16 -10.65
CA PHE A 172 13.82 20.79 -10.57
C PHE A 172 12.44 20.64 -9.90
N GLY A 173 12.11 21.50 -8.92
CA GLY A 173 10.77 21.57 -8.33
C GLY A 173 9.67 21.83 -9.37
N ASN A 174 9.90 22.74 -10.33
CA ASN A 174 8.97 23.02 -11.43
C ASN A 174 8.92 21.87 -12.43
N LEU A 175 10.08 21.25 -12.73
CA LEU A 175 10.15 20.07 -13.59
C LEU A 175 9.34 18.90 -13.01
N ILE A 176 9.43 18.65 -11.70
CA ILE A 176 8.65 17.60 -11.02
C ILE A 176 7.16 17.97 -11.01
N ASP A 177 6.81 19.23 -10.73
CA ASP A 177 5.43 19.72 -10.78
C ASP A 177 4.79 19.54 -12.18
N GLU A 178 5.46 19.95 -13.25
CA GLU A 178 4.97 19.70 -14.60
C GLU A 178 4.86 18.19 -14.90
N SER A 179 5.91 17.42 -14.55
CA SER A 179 5.92 15.97 -14.81
C SER A 179 4.76 15.26 -14.11
N ILE A 180 4.44 15.62 -12.86
CA ILE A 180 3.33 15.00 -12.13
C ILE A 180 1.98 15.45 -12.68
N ARG A 181 1.79 16.73 -13.01
CA ARG A 181 0.56 17.22 -13.66
C ARG A 181 0.29 16.47 -14.96
N ASN A 182 1.33 16.17 -15.73
CA ASN A 182 1.18 15.43 -16.98
C ASN A 182 0.78 13.96 -16.80
N THR A 183 0.97 13.36 -15.61
CA THR A 183 0.45 12.01 -15.29
C THR A 183 -1.04 12.00 -14.91
N GLN A 184 -1.65 13.17 -14.76
CA GLN A 184 -3.03 13.36 -14.33
C GLN A 184 -3.72 14.44 -15.15
N ASN A 185 -3.46 14.46 -16.46
CA ASN A 185 -4.15 15.28 -17.44
C ASN A 185 -4.14 16.78 -17.11
N GLY A 186 -2.99 17.28 -16.66
CA GLY A 186 -2.78 18.68 -16.31
C GLY A 186 -3.38 19.12 -14.97
N GLN A 187 -4.04 18.23 -14.23
CA GLN A 187 -4.67 18.57 -12.95
C GLN A 187 -3.61 18.95 -11.90
N THR A 188 -3.93 19.94 -11.07
CA THR A 188 -3.03 20.47 -10.03
C THR A 188 -3.41 20.03 -8.61
N ASN A 189 -4.57 19.40 -8.43
CA ASN A 189 -5.07 18.96 -7.13
C ASN A 189 -4.93 17.45 -6.98
N GLY A 190 -4.23 17.05 -5.92
CA GLY A 190 -3.91 15.68 -5.60
C GLY A 190 -2.75 15.14 -6.43
N ILE A 191 -2.23 14.00 -5.98
CA ILE A 191 -1.22 13.21 -6.70
C ILE A 191 -1.64 11.73 -6.76
N VAL A 192 -1.21 11.03 -7.81
CA VAL A 192 -1.60 9.63 -8.05
C VAL A 192 -1.16 8.72 -6.89
N ILE A 193 -2.08 7.96 -6.30
CA ILE A 193 -1.77 7.10 -5.14
C ILE A 193 -1.34 5.71 -5.62
N GLY A 194 -0.28 5.16 -5.00
CA GLY A 194 0.18 3.77 -5.20
C GLY A 194 1.60 3.67 -5.77
N THR A 195 2.08 4.71 -6.46
CA THR A 195 3.43 4.75 -7.02
C THR A 195 4.46 5.18 -5.97
N ASP A 196 5.69 4.70 -6.11
CA ASP A 196 6.81 5.16 -5.28
C ASP A 196 7.23 6.59 -5.63
N THR A 197 6.99 7.06 -6.87
CA THR A 197 7.23 8.44 -7.26
C THR A 197 6.38 9.43 -6.47
N SER A 198 5.09 9.12 -6.27
CA SER A 198 4.20 9.95 -5.45
C SER A 198 4.57 9.92 -3.97
N ARG A 199 5.06 8.79 -3.44
CA ARG A 199 5.54 8.69 -2.05
C ARG A 199 6.78 9.55 -1.81
N ILE A 200 7.73 9.53 -2.76
CA ILE A 200 8.93 10.38 -2.74
C ILE A 200 8.52 11.86 -2.69
N ILE A 201 7.57 12.26 -3.54
CA ILE A 201 7.09 13.64 -3.62
C ILE A 201 6.32 14.05 -2.37
N ALA A 202 5.46 13.18 -1.84
CA ALA A 202 4.73 13.44 -0.60
C ALA A 202 5.71 13.66 0.56
N GLU A 203 6.70 12.79 0.74
CA GLU A 203 7.69 12.94 1.80
C GLU A 203 8.57 14.18 1.62
N LEU A 204 8.83 14.63 0.38
CA LEU A 204 9.55 15.88 0.12
C LEU A 204 8.81 17.09 0.69
N ILE A 205 7.49 17.11 0.53
CA ILE A 205 6.60 18.13 1.10
C ILE A 205 6.51 17.95 2.62
N GLY A 206 6.43 16.70 3.11
CA GLY A 206 6.47 16.36 4.52
C GLY A 206 7.71 16.92 5.24
N CYS A 207 8.90 16.76 4.67
CA CYS A 207 10.13 17.30 5.25
C CYS A 207 10.14 18.84 5.28
N HIS A 208 9.52 19.50 4.29
CA HIS A 208 9.33 20.94 4.35
C HIS A 208 8.40 21.38 5.48
N ILE A 209 7.30 20.65 5.70
CA ILE A 209 6.40 20.89 6.84
C ILE A 209 7.18 20.78 8.16
N ASP A 210 7.99 19.73 8.31
CA ASP A 210 8.80 19.52 9.52
C ASP A 210 9.78 20.67 9.79
N GLU A 211 10.45 21.16 8.75
CA GLU A 211 11.38 22.29 8.87
C GLU A 211 10.68 23.59 9.27
N GLU A 212 9.58 23.94 8.62
CA GLU A 212 8.82 25.15 8.95
C GLU A 212 8.24 25.04 10.36
N PHE A 213 7.83 23.84 10.76
CA PHE A 213 7.31 23.58 12.09
C PHE A 213 8.37 23.77 13.17
N LEU A 214 9.56 23.21 12.99
CA LEU A 214 10.67 23.41 13.93
C LEU A 214 11.11 24.88 14.00
N LYS A 215 11.13 25.60 12.87
CA LYS A 215 11.48 27.04 12.84
C LYS A 215 10.52 27.90 13.67
N VAL A 216 9.21 27.62 13.62
CA VAL A 216 8.23 28.43 14.35
C VAL A 216 8.18 28.06 15.83
N LEU A 217 8.41 26.79 16.18
CA LEU A 217 8.52 26.37 17.58
C LEU A 217 9.78 26.93 18.25
N ASP A 218 10.91 26.96 17.54
CA ASP A 218 12.16 27.56 18.04
C ASP A 218 12.00 29.05 18.37
N LYS A 219 11.31 29.81 17.51
CA LYS A 219 10.98 31.23 17.77
C LYS A 219 10.15 31.42 19.03
N ASP A 220 9.21 30.52 19.29
CA ASP A 220 8.36 30.53 20.48
C ASP A 220 9.04 29.89 21.70
N LYS A 221 10.28 29.42 21.56
CA LYS A 221 11.05 28.67 22.57
C LYS A 221 10.32 27.42 23.08
N ILE A 222 9.55 26.78 22.19
CA ILE A 222 8.83 25.54 22.47
C ILE A 222 9.72 24.35 22.14
N PHE A 223 9.99 23.53 23.15
CA PHE A 223 10.74 22.29 22.98
C PHE A 223 9.79 21.15 22.59
N ILE A 224 10.14 20.43 21.53
CA ILE A 224 9.35 19.32 20.96
C ILE A 224 10.19 18.04 20.92
N LYS A 225 9.57 16.92 21.30
CA LYS A 225 10.06 15.57 20.98
C LYS A 225 9.05 14.85 20.10
N GLY A 226 9.46 13.80 19.41
CA GLY A 226 8.56 12.95 18.64
C GLY A 226 8.81 12.99 17.14
N TYR A 227 7.88 12.42 16.38
CA TYR A 227 8.12 12.03 15.00
C TYR A 227 6.86 12.13 14.14
N ARG A 228 7.07 12.26 12.82
CA ARG A 228 6.05 12.11 11.78
C ARG A 228 6.31 10.87 10.95
N PHE A 229 5.29 10.06 10.70
CA PHE A 229 5.30 8.94 9.77
C PHE A 229 4.28 9.17 8.67
N VAL A 230 4.74 9.61 7.50
CA VAL A 230 3.90 10.04 6.37
C VAL A 230 2.96 11.16 6.82
N ASP A 231 1.69 10.88 7.03
CA ASP A 231 0.64 11.79 7.51
C ASP A 231 0.40 11.71 9.02
N ASP A 232 0.82 10.63 9.71
CA ASP A 232 0.65 10.44 11.14
C ASP A 232 1.73 11.21 11.93
N CYS A 233 1.33 12.05 12.90
CA CYS A 233 2.22 12.84 13.75
C CYS A 233 2.03 12.46 15.23
N HIS A 234 3.13 12.21 15.93
CA HIS A 234 3.17 12.02 17.38
C HIS A 234 4.23 12.96 17.97
N PHE A 235 3.78 14.06 18.56
CA PHE A 235 4.66 15.09 19.14
C PHE A 235 4.42 15.24 20.63
N PHE A 236 5.48 15.43 21.41
CA PHE A 236 5.45 15.39 22.86
C PHE A 236 5.98 16.68 23.48
N PHE A 237 5.32 17.13 24.54
CA PHE A 237 5.53 18.41 25.21
C PHE A 237 5.45 18.29 26.74
N TYR A 238 6.12 19.19 27.45
CA TYR A 238 6.10 19.25 28.92
C TYR A 238 4.82 19.87 29.47
N ASN A 239 4.21 20.82 28.75
CA ASN A 239 3.01 21.51 29.19
C ASN A 239 1.96 21.56 28.08
N LYS A 240 0.69 21.65 28.50
CA LYS A 240 -0.45 21.64 27.58
C LYS A 240 -0.47 22.86 26.65
N SER A 241 -0.09 24.02 27.17
CA SER A 241 -0.06 25.28 26.41
C SER A 241 0.85 25.16 25.17
N ASP A 242 2.02 24.54 25.30
CA ASP A 242 2.95 24.33 24.20
C ASP A 242 2.37 23.38 23.15
N ALA A 243 1.69 22.30 23.57
CA ALA A 243 0.99 21.41 22.66
C ALA A 243 -0.13 22.13 21.88
N GLU A 244 -0.91 22.99 22.55
CA GLU A 244 -1.98 23.78 21.93
C GLU A 244 -1.43 24.84 20.95
N LYS A 245 -0.32 25.51 21.30
CA LYS A 245 0.38 26.43 20.38
C LYS A 245 0.97 25.69 19.19
N ALA A 246 1.58 24.53 19.42
CA ALA A 246 2.13 23.69 18.37
C ALA A 246 1.06 23.23 17.39
N LEU A 247 -0.13 22.85 17.87
CA LEU A 247 -1.27 22.52 17.02
C LEU A 247 -1.67 23.70 16.12
N LYS A 248 -1.79 24.92 16.67
CA LYS A 248 -2.13 26.13 15.89
C LYS A 248 -1.09 26.42 14.81
N HIS A 249 0.19 26.28 15.13
CA HIS A 249 1.28 26.44 14.16
C HIS A 249 1.22 25.40 13.05
N LEU A 250 1.01 24.12 13.41
CA LEU A 250 0.89 23.04 12.46
C LEU A 250 -0.30 23.28 11.51
N GLN A 251 -1.47 23.67 12.03
CA GLN A 251 -2.64 24.02 11.21
C GLN A 251 -2.34 25.14 10.21
N ARG A 252 -1.66 26.21 10.64
CA ARG A 252 -1.28 27.32 9.76
C ARG A 252 -0.32 26.87 8.65
N ILE A 253 0.73 26.12 8.99
CA ILE A 253 1.73 25.63 8.02
C ILE A 253 1.06 24.71 6.99
N LEU A 254 0.18 23.81 7.44
CA LEU A 254 -0.58 22.96 6.53
C LEU A 254 -1.48 23.80 5.62
N GLY A 255 -2.17 24.81 6.17
CA GLY A 255 -3.00 25.73 5.40
C GLY A 255 -2.24 26.48 4.29
N ASP A 256 -0.99 26.91 4.56
CA ASP A 256 -0.13 27.58 3.57
C ASP A 256 0.19 26.70 2.34
N LEU A 257 0.08 25.37 2.50
CA LEU A 257 0.27 24.32 1.49
C LEU A 257 -1.05 23.71 0.99
N ASN A 258 -2.21 24.28 1.32
CA ASN A 258 -3.55 23.75 1.02
C ASN A 258 -3.86 22.37 1.65
N LEU A 259 -3.24 22.08 2.79
CA LEU A 259 -3.47 20.87 3.58
C LEU A 259 -4.26 21.20 4.85
N ASN A 260 -4.91 20.20 5.43
CA ASN A 260 -5.65 20.33 6.67
C ASN A 260 -5.33 19.17 7.61
N ILE A 261 -5.40 19.43 8.91
CA ILE A 261 -5.40 18.35 9.90
C ILE A 261 -6.66 17.50 9.77
N ASN A 262 -6.58 16.26 10.22
CA ASN A 262 -7.73 15.40 10.42
C ASN A 262 -8.28 15.60 11.83
N GLU A 263 -9.34 16.40 11.95
CA GLU A 263 -9.94 16.78 13.22
C GLU A 263 -10.35 15.57 14.07
N GLU A 264 -10.88 14.50 13.44
CA GLU A 264 -11.30 13.30 14.17
C GLU A 264 -10.14 12.55 14.83
N LYS A 265 -8.94 12.61 14.23
CA LYS A 265 -7.74 11.93 14.73
C LYS A 265 -6.83 12.85 15.55
N THR A 266 -7.10 14.15 15.55
CA THR A 266 -6.24 15.14 16.21
C THR A 266 -6.63 15.28 17.67
N GLN A 267 -5.70 14.99 18.58
CA GLN A 267 -5.95 14.92 20.02
C GLN A 267 -4.74 15.41 20.80
N ILE A 268 -5.00 16.06 21.94
CA ILE A 268 -3.97 16.35 22.95
C ILE A 268 -4.23 15.43 24.13
N ASN A 269 -3.37 14.42 24.29
CA ASN A 269 -3.46 13.42 25.34
C ASN A 269 -2.54 13.80 26.52
N GLN A 270 -2.92 13.40 27.73
CA GLN A 270 -2.09 13.52 28.92
C GLN A 270 -1.49 12.17 29.27
N ALA A 271 -0.25 12.14 29.77
CA ALA A 271 0.43 10.93 30.21
C ALA A 271 -0.36 10.20 31.33
N PRO A 272 -0.31 8.85 31.40
CA PRO A 272 0.47 7.94 30.54
C PRO A 272 -0.15 7.71 29.15
N PHE A 273 0.69 7.54 28.14
CA PHE A 273 0.25 7.34 26.74
C PHE A 273 0.06 5.85 26.40
N GLN A 274 -0.95 5.55 25.60
CA GLN A 274 -1.22 4.21 25.11
C GLN A 274 -0.72 4.05 23.66
N PHE A 275 0.28 3.18 23.45
CA PHE A 275 0.92 2.96 22.13
C PHE A 275 0.37 1.74 21.35
N GLU A 276 -0.26 0.80 22.05
CA GLU A 276 -0.88 -0.39 21.46
C GLU A 276 -2.39 -0.46 21.71
N ASN A 277 -3.13 -0.97 20.72
CA ASN A 277 -4.57 -1.13 20.84
C ASN A 277 -4.88 -2.39 21.66
N THR A 278 -5.75 -2.27 22.66
CA THR A 278 -6.07 -3.37 23.58
C THR A 278 -6.62 -4.62 22.89
N TRP A 279 -7.33 -4.47 21.77
CA TRP A 279 -7.86 -5.60 21.02
C TRP A 279 -6.77 -6.44 20.33
N GLN A 280 -5.63 -5.84 19.98
CA GLN A 280 -4.51 -6.59 19.38
C GLN A 280 -3.96 -7.59 20.39
N LEU A 281 -3.75 -7.14 21.64
CA LEU A 281 -3.29 -7.99 22.74
C LEU A 281 -4.25 -9.18 22.97
N GLN A 282 -5.57 -8.94 22.89
CA GLN A 282 -6.57 -10.01 23.05
C GLN A 282 -6.48 -11.07 21.95
N LEU A 283 -6.25 -10.67 20.69
CA LEU A 283 -6.10 -11.61 19.58
C LEU A 283 -4.77 -12.36 19.64
N THR A 284 -3.67 -11.69 20.01
CA THR A 284 -2.34 -12.31 20.07
C THR A 284 -2.23 -13.32 21.20
N ASN A 285 -2.96 -13.14 22.30
CA ASN A 285 -2.95 -14.06 23.44
C ASN A 285 -3.77 -15.35 23.21
N LEU A 286 -4.58 -15.43 22.15
CA LEU A 286 -5.30 -16.66 21.81
C LEU A 286 -4.37 -17.68 21.13
N SER A 287 -4.22 -18.84 21.75
CA SER A 287 -3.50 -19.97 21.17
C SER A 287 -4.46 -20.92 20.45
N ILE A 288 -4.21 -21.18 19.16
CA ILE A 288 -4.91 -22.22 18.40
C ILE A 288 -4.09 -23.51 18.50
N ARG A 289 -4.57 -24.46 19.29
CA ARG A 289 -3.83 -25.71 19.58
C ARG A 289 -3.94 -26.69 18.42
N GLU A 290 -2.94 -27.56 18.27
CA GLU A 290 -2.87 -28.51 17.17
C GLU A 290 -3.65 -29.82 17.37
N TYR A 291 -4.34 -30.02 18.49
CA TYR A 291 -5.13 -31.24 18.70
C TYR A 291 -6.48 -31.16 17.97
N PRO A 292 -6.86 -32.12 17.10
CA PRO A 292 -7.97 -31.96 16.15
C PRO A 292 -9.30 -31.47 16.76
N LYS A 293 -9.82 -32.13 17.81
CA LYS A 293 -11.09 -31.72 18.44
C LYS A 293 -11.01 -30.35 19.12
N VAL A 294 -9.85 -30.03 19.69
CA VAL A 294 -9.63 -28.77 20.41
C VAL A 294 -9.42 -27.63 19.40
N GLN A 295 -8.69 -27.87 18.32
CA GLN A 295 -8.45 -26.90 17.26
C GLN A 295 -9.76 -26.42 16.65
N ARG A 296 -10.74 -27.31 16.42
CA ARG A 296 -12.06 -26.92 15.91
C ARG A 296 -12.71 -25.84 16.79
N LYS A 297 -12.71 -26.07 18.10
CA LYS A 297 -13.25 -25.12 19.10
C LYS A 297 -12.44 -23.83 19.14
N ASP A 298 -11.11 -23.92 19.11
CA ASP A 298 -10.23 -22.75 19.12
C ASP A 298 -10.44 -21.86 17.88
N LEU A 299 -10.64 -22.46 16.70
CA LEU A 299 -10.95 -21.72 15.46
C LEU A 299 -12.28 -20.97 15.56
N THR A 300 -13.34 -21.62 16.05
CA THR A 300 -14.65 -20.98 16.25
C THR A 300 -14.58 -19.87 17.30
N ASN A 301 -13.89 -20.11 18.42
CA ASN A 301 -13.71 -19.10 19.46
C ASN A 301 -12.91 -17.89 18.96
N PHE A 302 -11.84 -18.13 18.20
CA PHE A 302 -11.06 -17.07 17.60
C PHE A 302 -11.91 -16.25 16.63
N TYR A 303 -12.70 -16.90 15.77
CA TYR A 303 -13.62 -16.20 14.87
C TYR A 303 -14.63 -15.35 15.63
N ASN A 304 -15.28 -15.89 16.67
CA ASN A 304 -16.26 -15.13 17.46
C ASN A 304 -15.61 -13.91 18.12
N LEU A 305 -14.44 -14.06 18.75
CA LEU A 305 -13.70 -12.94 19.32
C LEU A 305 -13.34 -11.90 18.24
N LEU A 306 -12.92 -12.37 17.06
CA LEU A 306 -12.58 -11.48 15.95
C LEU A 306 -13.78 -10.63 15.51
N ILE A 307 -14.96 -11.23 15.43
CA ILE A 307 -16.21 -10.53 15.10
C ILE A 307 -16.63 -9.56 16.20
N ASP A 308 -16.52 -9.95 17.47
CA ASP A 308 -16.87 -9.08 18.59
C ASP A 308 -15.95 -7.84 18.64
N LEU A 309 -14.65 -8.05 18.42
CA LEU A 309 -13.67 -6.96 18.36
C LEU A 309 -13.85 -6.08 17.13
N SER A 310 -14.17 -6.64 15.96
CA SER A 310 -14.41 -5.82 14.76
C SER A 310 -15.64 -4.92 14.91
N ARG A 311 -16.68 -5.39 15.61
CA ARG A 311 -17.86 -4.58 15.95
C ARG A 311 -17.54 -3.51 16.98
N LYS A 312 -16.72 -3.83 17.99
CA LYS A 312 -16.32 -2.88 19.04
C LYS A 312 -15.35 -1.80 18.53
N PHE A 313 -14.52 -2.14 17.55
CA PHE A 313 -13.51 -1.26 16.96
C PHE A 313 -13.70 -1.12 15.44
N PRO A 314 -14.81 -0.51 14.98
CA PRO A 314 -15.19 -0.48 13.56
C PRO A 314 -14.29 0.41 12.69
N LYS A 315 -13.42 1.23 13.30
CA LYS A 315 -12.42 2.07 12.61
C LYS A 315 -11.05 1.38 12.49
N ASP A 316 -10.88 0.19 13.09
CA ASP A 316 -9.61 -0.56 13.06
C ASP A 316 -9.69 -1.79 12.14
N SER A 317 -8.55 -2.16 11.53
CA SER A 317 -8.46 -3.32 10.61
C SER A 317 -8.41 -4.67 11.35
N VAL A 318 -9.39 -4.92 12.23
CA VAL A 318 -9.38 -6.08 13.14
C VAL A 318 -9.39 -7.40 12.37
N ILE A 319 -10.30 -7.57 11.39
CA ILE A 319 -10.41 -8.80 10.60
C ILE A 319 -9.14 -9.02 9.76
N LYS A 320 -8.63 -7.97 9.12
CA LYS A 320 -7.35 -8.01 8.38
C LYS A 320 -6.15 -8.36 9.28
N TYR A 321 -6.18 -8.02 10.56
CA TYR A 321 -5.16 -8.49 11.50
C TYR A 321 -5.36 -9.98 11.81
N GLY A 322 -6.60 -10.41 12.08
CA GLY A 322 -6.93 -11.80 12.36
C GLY A 322 -6.56 -12.78 11.25
N ILE A 323 -6.80 -12.43 9.98
CA ILE A 323 -6.43 -13.30 8.84
C ILE A 323 -4.92 -13.52 8.72
N LYS A 324 -4.11 -12.52 9.12
CA LYS A 324 -2.64 -12.65 9.15
C LYS A 324 -2.17 -13.64 10.22
N ILE A 325 -2.93 -13.80 11.30
CA ILE A 325 -2.71 -14.84 12.30
C ILE A 325 -3.06 -16.21 11.69
N PHE A 326 -4.24 -16.34 11.08
CA PHE A 326 -4.65 -17.59 10.41
C PHE A 326 -3.66 -18.08 9.34
N LYS A 327 -3.10 -17.17 8.55
CA LYS A 327 -2.07 -17.45 7.55
C LYS A 327 -0.79 -18.10 8.10
N ARG A 328 -0.56 -18.03 9.42
CA ARG A 328 0.62 -18.61 10.09
C ARG A 328 0.32 -19.93 10.80
N ILE A 329 -0.92 -20.38 10.82
CA ILE A 329 -1.35 -21.53 11.62
C ILE A 329 -1.54 -22.76 10.74
N LYS A 330 -1.10 -23.92 11.25
CA LYS A 330 -1.33 -25.21 10.61
C LYS A 330 -2.73 -25.73 10.91
N ILE A 331 -3.61 -25.73 9.90
CA ILE A 331 -4.96 -26.28 10.01
C ILE A 331 -4.94 -27.79 9.77
N LYS A 332 -5.45 -28.57 10.72
CA LYS A 332 -5.63 -30.03 10.56
C LYS A 332 -6.72 -30.30 9.54
N GLU A 333 -6.53 -31.35 8.75
CA GLU A 333 -7.41 -31.71 7.63
C GLU A 333 -8.88 -31.85 8.04
N VAL A 334 -9.15 -32.49 9.20
CA VAL A 334 -10.51 -32.67 9.73
C VAL A 334 -11.24 -31.37 10.11
N ASN A 335 -10.51 -30.25 10.18
CA ASN A 335 -11.04 -28.93 10.53
C ASN A 335 -10.96 -27.94 9.36
N TRP A 336 -10.56 -28.40 8.18
CA TRP A 336 -10.44 -27.54 7.02
C TRP A 336 -11.82 -27.03 6.57
N ASP A 337 -12.85 -27.88 6.62
CA ASP A 337 -14.24 -27.57 6.32
C ASP A 337 -14.74 -26.29 7.04
N ILE A 338 -14.52 -26.24 8.36
CA ILE A 338 -14.96 -25.12 9.20
C ILE A 338 -14.07 -23.92 8.97
N PHE A 339 -12.76 -24.11 8.84
CA PHE A 339 -11.81 -23.03 8.61
C PHE A 339 -12.12 -22.27 7.31
N GLU A 340 -12.43 -23.00 6.23
CA GLU A 340 -12.89 -22.40 4.98
C GLU A 340 -14.22 -21.65 5.14
N SER A 341 -15.19 -22.22 5.87
CA SER A 341 -16.47 -21.52 6.13
C SER A 341 -16.24 -20.19 6.84
N LEU A 342 -15.40 -20.19 7.88
CA LEU A 342 -15.11 -19.01 8.68
C LEU A 342 -14.36 -17.97 7.85
N THR A 343 -13.33 -18.36 7.11
CA THR A 343 -12.53 -17.45 6.27
C THR A 343 -13.35 -16.85 5.13
N TYR A 344 -14.22 -17.62 4.47
CA TYR A 344 -15.11 -17.10 3.42
C TYR A 344 -16.17 -16.15 3.99
N SER A 345 -16.70 -16.45 5.17
CA SER A 345 -17.58 -15.53 5.89
C SER A 345 -16.89 -14.19 6.20
N LEU A 346 -15.62 -14.21 6.62
CA LEU A 346 -14.84 -13.00 6.80
C LEU A 346 -14.62 -12.25 5.48
N ALA A 347 -14.39 -12.96 4.37
CA ALA A 347 -14.19 -12.35 3.05
C ALA A 347 -15.41 -11.58 2.56
N LEU A 348 -16.61 -12.12 2.81
CA LEU A 348 -17.88 -11.47 2.49
C LEU A 348 -18.10 -10.19 3.31
N SER A 349 -17.54 -10.14 4.53
CA SER A 349 -17.61 -8.97 5.40
C SER A 349 -16.55 -7.91 5.08
N GLU A 350 -15.31 -8.32 4.81
CA GLU A 350 -14.19 -7.40 4.57
C GLU A 350 -13.32 -7.91 3.41
N GLY A 351 -13.56 -7.39 2.20
CA GLY A 351 -12.85 -7.82 0.99
C GLY A 351 -11.34 -7.54 0.99
N ALA A 352 -10.83 -6.68 1.89
CA ALA A 352 -9.40 -6.35 1.99
C ALA A 352 -8.50 -7.57 2.28
N ILE A 353 -9.08 -8.69 2.72
CA ILE A 353 -8.37 -9.92 3.08
C ILE A 353 -8.22 -10.92 1.93
N LEU A 354 -8.84 -10.67 0.76
CA LEU A 354 -8.79 -11.59 -0.38
C LEU A 354 -7.37 -12.01 -0.81
N PRO A 355 -6.33 -11.14 -0.80
CA PRO A 355 -4.96 -11.57 -1.10
C PRO A 355 -4.42 -12.58 -0.09
N ASP A 356 -4.67 -12.36 1.21
CA ASP A 356 -4.26 -13.28 2.27
C ASP A 356 -5.04 -14.61 2.18
N ILE A 357 -6.32 -14.57 1.81
CA ILE A 357 -7.13 -15.76 1.53
C ILE A 357 -6.55 -16.55 0.35
N LEU A 358 -6.24 -15.90 -0.77
CA LEU A 358 -5.64 -16.59 -1.91
C LEU A 358 -4.37 -17.34 -1.50
N GLN A 359 -3.51 -16.71 -0.70
CA GLN A 359 -2.30 -17.35 -0.23
C GLN A 359 -2.58 -18.55 0.66
N ILE A 360 -3.53 -18.45 1.61
CA ILE A 360 -3.97 -19.56 2.47
C ILE A 360 -4.49 -20.72 1.62
N LEU A 361 -5.32 -20.44 0.61
CA LEU A 361 -5.89 -21.45 -0.29
C LEU A 361 -4.80 -22.11 -1.14
N LEU A 362 -3.85 -21.34 -1.69
CA LEU A 362 -2.74 -21.88 -2.46
C LEU A 362 -1.81 -22.77 -1.62
N GLN A 363 -1.55 -22.39 -0.36
CA GLN A 363 -0.80 -23.21 0.61
C GLN A 363 -1.48 -24.55 0.93
N ASN A 364 -2.80 -24.61 0.80
CA ASN A 364 -3.62 -25.77 1.13
C ASN A 364 -4.41 -26.29 -0.08
N LYS A 365 -3.88 -26.13 -1.29
CA LYS A 365 -4.61 -26.30 -2.56
C LYS A 365 -5.36 -27.63 -2.67
N THR A 366 -4.81 -28.72 -2.13
CA THR A 366 -5.42 -30.05 -2.19
C THR A 366 -6.64 -30.23 -1.29
N LYS A 367 -6.81 -29.36 -0.28
CA LYS A 367 -7.92 -29.42 0.67
C LYS A 367 -9.11 -28.56 0.26
N VAL A 368 -8.90 -27.63 -0.68
CA VAL A 368 -9.88 -26.60 -1.03
C VAL A 368 -11.15 -27.21 -1.64
N ASP A 369 -12.30 -26.90 -1.05
CA ASP A 369 -13.61 -27.22 -1.64
C ASP A 369 -13.91 -26.23 -2.79
N LEU A 370 -13.76 -26.72 -4.03
CA LEU A 370 -13.96 -25.90 -5.23
C LEU A 370 -15.40 -25.44 -5.42
N GLN A 371 -16.40 -26.23 -5.02
CA GLN A 371 -17.81 -25.84 -5.17
C GLN A 371 -18.16 -24.71 -4.21
N LYS A 372 -17.69 -24.81 -2.97
CA LYS A 372 -17.85 -23.78 -1.96
C LYS A 372 -17.10 -22.50 -2.32
N LEU A 373 -15.89 -22.62 -2.85
CA LEU A 373 -15.11 -21.49 -3.35
C LEU A 373 -15.83 -20.81 -4.52
N GLU A 374 -16.30 -21.57 -5.51
CA GLU A 374 -17.07 -21.03 -6.65
C GLU A 374 -18.32 -20.26 -6.18
N SER A 375 -19.09 -20.84 -5.26
CA SER A 375 -20.27 -20.17 -4.68
C SER A 375 -19.89 -18.88 -3.95
N THR A 376 -18.78 -18.87 -3.22
CA THR A 376 -18.30 -17.69 -2.50
C THR A 376 -17.86 -16.58 -3.46
N LEU A 377 -17.09 -16.93 -4.50
CA LEU A 377 -16.65 -15.97 -5.52
C LEU A 377 -17.83 -15.38 -6.28
N LYS A 378 -18.85 -16.19 -6.60
CA LYS A 378 -20.10 -15.70 -7.20
C LYS A 378 -20.79 -14.67 -6.31
N SER A 379 -20.89 -14.93 -5.01
CA SER A 379 -21.47 -13.97 -4.05
C SER A 379 -20.68 -12.67 -3.97
N LEU A 380 -19.34 -12.76 -3.89
CA LEU A 380 -18.45 -11.58 -3.87
C LEU A 380 -18.61 -10.76 -5.15
N LEU A 381 -18.55 -11.38 -6.33
CA LEU A 381 -18.68 -10.70 -7.61
C LEU A 381 -20.05 -10.02 -7.73
N ASN A 382 -21.14 -10.73 -7.45
CA ASN A 382 -22.49 -10.16 -7.48
C ASN A 382 -22.64 -8.97 -6.53
N GLN A 383 -22.00 -8.99 -5.35
CA GLN A 383 -22.06 -7.91 -4.37
C GLN A 383 -21.24 -6.68 -4.78
N HIS A 384 -20.11 -6.88 -5.45
CA HIS A 384 -19.07 -5.85 -5.59
C HIS A 384 -19.02 -5.17 -6.96
N ILE A 385 -19.50 -5.81 -8.02
CA ILE A 385 -19.48 -5.24 -9.38
C ILE A 385 -20.27 -3.93 -9.44
N TYR A 386 -21.54 -3.94 -9.04
CA TYR A 386 -22.40 -2.74 -9.12
C TYR A 386 -21.98 -1.62 -8.15
N LYS A 387 -21.18 -1.94 -7.12
CA LYS A 387 -20.65 -0.95 -6.17
C LYS A 387 -19.38 -0.26 -6.67
N GLY A 388 -18.79 -0.68 -7.79
CA GLY A 388 -17.48 -0.19 -8.24
C GLY A 388 -16.34 -0.58 -7.30
N HIS A 389 -16.45 -1.73 -6.63
CA HIS A 389 -15.46 -2.24 -5.68
C HIS A 389 -14.36 -3.03 -6.44
N HIS A 390 -13.55 -2.29 -7.20
CA HIS A 390 -12.58 -2.85 -8.16
C HIS A 390 -11.61 -3.86 -7.52
N PHE A 391 -11.09 -3.57 -6.32
CA PHE A 391 -10.20 -4.50 -5.60
C PHE A 391 -10.84 -5.86 -5.34
N GLU A 392 -12.06 -5.88 -4.81
CA GLU A 392 -12.77 -7.11 -4.50
C GLU A 392 -13.10 -7.91 -5.77
N VAL A 393 -13.49 -7.22 -6.85
CA VAL A 393 -13.77 -7.84 -8.14
C VAL A 393 -12.49 -8.47 -8.73
N VAL A 394 -11.42 -7.69 -8.89
CA VAL A 394 -10.18 -8.18 -9.53
C VAL A 394 -9.54 -9.31 -8.74
N TRP A 395 -9.54 -9.25 -7.41
CA TRP A 395 -9.01 -10.32 -6.57
C TRP A 395 -9.88 -11.58 -6.61
N SER A 396 -11.21 -11.44 -6.65
CA SER A 396 -12.11 -12.59 -6.83
C SER A 396 -11.89 -13.28 -8.18
N LEU A 397 -11.72 -12.49 -9.26
CA LEU A 397 -11.37 -13.02 -10.59
C LEU A 397 -10.01 -13.72 -10.58
N TRP A 398 -9.02 -13.15 -9.87
CA TRP A 398 -7.69 -13.74 -9.78
C TRP A 398 -7.69 -15.05 -8.96
N ILE A 399 -8.51 -15.14 -7.91
CA ILE A 399 -8.73 -16.40 -7.19
C ILE A 399 -9.37 -17.44 -8.13
N ALA A 400 -10.40 -17.05 -8.89
CA ALA A 400 -11.02 -17.93 -9.89
C ALA A 400 -9.99 -18.42 -10.93
N ARG A 401 -9.15 -17.52 -11.44
CA ARG A 401 -8.05 -17.83 -12.37
C ARG A 401 -7.07 -18.84 -11.79
N SER A 402 -6.72 -18.69 -10.51
CA SER A 402 -5.74 -19.51 -9.79
C SER A 402 -6.22 -20.95 -9.56
N PHE A 403 -7.54 -21.12 -9.36
CA PHE A 403 -8.20 -22.41 -9.15
C PHE A 403 -8.91 -22.95 -10.40
N ARG A 404 -8.80 -22.26 -11.54
CA ARG A 404 -9.48 -22.58 -12.80
C ARG A 404 -11.01 -22.73 -12.67
N ILE A 405 -11.61 -21.89 -11.83
CA ILE A 405 -13.06 -21.78 -11.70
C ILE A 405 -13.59 -20.95 -12.87
N LYS A 406 -14.67 -21.43 -13.51
CA LYS A 406 -15.29 -20.72 -14.61
C LYS A 406 -16.15 -19.57 -14.10
N ILE A 407 -16.08 -18.43 -14.77
CA ILE A 407 -16.96 -17.28 -14.54
C ILE A 407 -18.13 -17.34 -15.53
N SER A 408 -19.34 -17.02 -15.07
CA SER A 408 -20.51 -16.99 -15.96
C SER A 408 -20.40 -15.87 -16.98
N ASN A 409 -20.98 -16.07 -18.17
CA ASN A 409 -21.01 -15.03 -19.20
C ASN A 409 -21.67 -13.74 -18.71
N GLN A 410 -22.74 -13.85 -17.91
CA GLN A 410 -23.44 -12.71 -17.32
C GLN A 410 -22.51 -11.85 -16.44
N ILE A 411 -21.79 -12.48 -15.51
CA ILE A 411 -20.85 -11.77 -14.62
C ILE A 411 -19.73 -11.13 -15.44
N ALA A 412 -19.17 -11.86 -16.40
CA ALA A 412 -18.12 -11.35 -17.27
C ALA A 412 -18.58 -10.11 -18.07
N GLN A 413 -19.80 -10.14 -18.61
CA GLN A 413 -20.37 -9.01 -19.34
C GLN A 413 -20.63 -7.80 -18.42
N GLN A 414 -21.18 -8.03 -17.22
CA GLN A 414 -21.38 -6.96 -16.24
C GLN A 414 -20.07 -6.24 -15.88
N ILE A 415 -18.95 -6.97 -15.78
CA ILE A 415 -17.64 -6.38 -15.50
C ILE A 415 -17.16 -5.53 -16.70
N ILE A 416 -17.27 -6.06 -17.92
CA ILE A 416 -16.91 -5.31 -19.14
C ILE A 416 -17.72 -4.00 -19.24
N ASP A 417 -19.00 -4.05 -18.88
CA ASP A 417 -19.90 -2.89 -18.94
C ASP A 417 -19.69 -1.92 -17.77
N SER A 418 -19.02 -2.32 -16.68
CA SER A 418 -18.82 -1.52 -15.45
C SER A 418 -17.72 -0.45 -15.55
N SER A 419 -17.02 -0.35 -16.69
CA SER A 419 -15.84 0.50 -16.88
C SER A 419 -14.64 0.19 -15.94
N ASP A 420 -14.67 -0.94 -15.20
CA ASP A 420 -13.53 -1.42 -14.42
C ASP A 420 -12.44 -1.97 -15.36
N VAL A 421 -11.49 -1.10 -15.69
CA VAL A 421 -10.36 -1.37 -16.60
C VAL A 421 -9.51 -2.56 -16.13
N ILE A 422 -9.26 -2.66 -14.83
CA ILE A 422 -8.36 -3.67 -14.25
C ILE A 422 -9.04 -5.04 -14.28
N SER A 423 -10.29 -5.12 -13.83
CA SER A 423 -11.06 -6.36 -13.87
C SER A 423 -11.37 -6.80 -15.29
N THR A 424 -11.65 -5.85 -16.20
CA THR A 424 -11.87 -6.15 -17.63
C THR A 424 -10.65 -6.80 -18.26
N LEU A 425 -9.43 -6.34 -17.94
CA LEU A 425 -8.21 -6.97 -18.43
C LEU A 425 -8.07 -8.42 -17.94
N VAL A 426 -8.44 -8.71 -16.69
CA VAL A 426 -8.48 -10.10 -16.16
C VAL A 426 -9.57 -10.93 -16.83
N ILE A 427 -10.73 -10.36 -17.17
CA ILE A 427 -11.77 -11.05 -17.94
C ILE A 427 -11.26 -11.47 -19.33
N LEU A 428 -10.46 -10.62 -20.00
CA LEU A 428 -9.84 -10.99 -21.28
C LEU A 428 -8.83 -12.15 -21.14
N ASP A 429 -8.05 -12.18 -20.06
CA ASP A 429 -7.18 -13.33 -19.74
C ASP A 429 -8.00 -14.61 -19.50
N LEU A 430 -9.04 -14.53 -18.66
CA LEU A 430 -9.94 -15.65 -18.39
C LEU A 430 -10.61 -16.17 -19.68
N ASN A 431 -11.00 -15.27 -20.59
CA ASN A 431 -11.58 -15.64 -21.88
C ASN A 431 -10.58 -16.39 -22.77
N LYS A 432 -9.32 -15.91 -22.85
CA LYS A 432 -8.24 -16.63 -23.55
C LYS A 432 -8.03 -18.03 -22.98
N GLU A 433 -8.09 -18.16 -21.66
CA GLU A 433 -7.91 -19.42 -20.93
C GLU A 433 -9.15 -20.32 -20.92
N LYS A 434 -10.22 -19.95 -21.64
CA LYS A 434 -11.51 -20.67 -21.71
C LYS A 434 -12.18 -20.86 -20.34
N LEU A 435 -11.97 -19.90 -19.44
CA LEU A 435 -12.57 -19.83 -18.11
C LEU A 435 -13.83 -18.96 -18.05
N ILE A 436 -14.41 -18.59 -19.19
CA ILE A 436 -15.72 -17.95 -19.27
C ILE A 436 -16.74 -18.93 -19.84
N SER A 437 -17.88 -19.08 -19.17
CA SER A 437 -19.00 -19.95 -19.59
C SER A 437 -19.83 -19.28 -20.68
N GLY A 438 -19.25 -19.05 -21.86
CA GLY A 438 -19.91 -18.43 -23.01
C GLY A 438 -19.01 -17.45 -23.76
N ARG A 439 -19.59 -16.71 -24.73
CA ARG A 439 -18.89 -15.69 -25.52
C ARG A 439 -19.18 -14.29 -24.98
N ILE A 440 -18.14 -13.55 -24.61
CA ILE A 440 -18.27 -12.15 -24.20
C ILE A 440 -18.44 -11.24 -25.43
N ARG A 441 -19.22 -10.15 -25.28
CA ARG A 441 -19.35 -9.12 -26.32
C ARG A 441 -18.32 -8.04 -26.08
N THR A 442 -17.48 -7.77 -27.08
CA THR A 442 -16.41 -6.77 -26.99
C THR A 442 -16.64 -5.57 -27.92
N THR A 443 -17.84 -5.41 -28.48
CA THR A 443 -18.14 -4.38 -29.49
C THR A 443 -18.01 -2.97 -28.92
N THR A 444 -18.58 -2.74 -27.73
CA THR A 444 -18.47 -1.47 -27.00
C THR A 444 -17.05 -1.21 -26.54
N LEU A 445 -16.36 -2.25 -26.03
CA LEU A 445 -14.97 -2.17 -25.62
C LEU A 445 -14.05 -1.68 -26.75
N LYS A 446 -14.28 -2.13 -28.00
CA LYS A 446 -13.48 -1.72 -29.17
C LYS A 446 -13.56 -0.23 -29.50
N LEU A 447 -14.58 0.49 -29.02
CA LEU A 447 -14.68 1.94 -29.24
C LEU A 447 -13.55 2.71 -28.54
N ASP A 448 -12.98 2.15 -27.49
CA ASP A 448 -11.85 2.74 -26.76
C ASP A 448 -10.49 2.43 -27.41
N PHE A 449 -10.44 1.66 -28.49
CA PHE A 449 -9.18 1.18 -29.08
C PHE A 449 -8.68 2.15 -30.15
N ASP A 450 -8.37 3.36 -29.72
CA ASP A 450 -7.87 4.48 -30.52
C ASP A 450 -6.76 5.26 -29.79
N ASN A 451 -6.36 6.40 -30.35
CA ASN A 451 -5.36 7.30 -29.75
C ASN A 451 -5.82 7.82 -28.37
N ASN A 452 -7.10 8.18 -28.23
CA ASN A 452 -7.65 8.70 -26.97
C ASN A 452 -7.60 7.63 -25.88
N GLY A 453 -7.94 6.39 -26.21
CA GLY A 453 -7.85 5.24 -25.32
C GLY A 453 -6.45 5.07 -24.71
N LEU A 454 -5.41 5.21 -25.52
CA LEU A 454 -4.00 5.12 -25.09
C LEU A 454 -3.55 6.27 -24.17
N LEU A 455 -4.25 7.40 -24.14
CA LEU A 455 -3.96 8.55 -23.28
C LEU A 455 -4.97 8.72 -22.13
N SER A 456 -6.05 7.94 -22.14
CA SER A 456 -7.12 7.98 -21.14
C SER A 456 -6.85 7.08 -19.92
N ASN A 457 -7.80 7.07 -18.99
CA ASN A 457 -7.84 6.14 -17.86
C ASN A 457 -8.01 4.65 -18.26
N LYS A 458 -8.04 4.34 -19.57
CA LYS A 458 -8.12 2.99 -20.13
C LYS A 458 -6.82 2.51 -20.76
N TRP A 459 -5.75 3.31 -20.72
CA TRP A 459 -4.52 3.06 -21.48
C TRP A 459 -3.98 1.64 -21.32
N ILE A 460 -3.99 1.07 -20.11
CA ILE A 460 -3.42 -0.26 -19.85
C ILE A 460 -4.24 -1.36 -20.51
N LEU A 461 -5.57 -1.22 -20.55
CA LEU A 461 -6.46 -2.18 -21.20
C LEU A 461 -6.30 -2.10 -22.72
N VAL A 462 -6.31 -0.89 -23.28
CA VAL A 462 -6.12 -0.67 -24.72
C VAL A 462 -4.76 -1.18 -25.17
N TYR A 463 -3.71 -0.86 -24.41
CA TYR A 463 -2.35 -1.31 -24.70
C TYR A 463 -2.21 -2.82 -24.61
N GLU A 464 -2.52 -3.43 -23.45
CA GLU A 464 -2.29 -4.87 -23.23
C GLU A 464 -3.17 -5.74 -24.12
N ALA A 465 -4.44 -5.39 -24.30
CA ALA A 465 -5.34 -6.19 -25.12
C ALA A 465 -4.96 -6.14 -26.60
N THR A 466 -4.41 -5.02 -27.09
CA THR A 466 -3.89 -4.90 -28.47
C THR A 466 -2.55 -5.62 -28.61
N HIS A 467 -1.61 -5.36 -27.69
CA HIS A 467 -0.27 -5.96 -27.69
C HIS A 467 -0.32 -7.50 -27.64
N LYS A 468 -1.20 -8.06 -26.78
CA LYS A 468 -1.40 -9.51 -26.68
C LYS A 468 -2.36 -10.10 -27.72
N LYS A 469 -2.87 -9.27 -28.64
CA LYS A 469 -3.85 -9.65 -29.68
C LYS A 469 -5.14 -10.27 -29.12
N TRP A 470 -5.53 -9.89 -27.90
CA TRP A 470 -6.83 -10.27 -27.31
C TRP A 470 -7.98 -9.51 -27.97
N ILE A 471 -7.70 -8.28 -28.40
CA ILE A 471 -8.57 -7.46 -29.24
C ILE A 471 -7.76 -7.04 -30.46
N ARG A 472 -8.29 -7.29 -31.66
CA ARG A 472 -7.67 -6.86 -32.92
C ARG A 472 -7.88 -5.36 -33.11
N SER A 473 -6.79 -4.58 -33.08
CA SER A 473 -6.74 -3.15 -33.39
C SER A 473 -5.32 -2.77 -33.85
N ASN A 474 -5.19 -1.68 -34.59
CA ASN A 474 -3.90 -1.08 -34.95
C ASN A 474 -3.62 0.21 -34.15
N CYS A 475 -4.36 0.46 -33.06
CA CYS A 475 -4.24 1.72 -32.30
C CYS A 475 -2.84 2.00 -31.75
N LEU A 476 -2.01 0.98 -31.53
CA LEU A 476 -0.62 1.20 -31.08
C LEU A 476 0.20 2.01 -32.10
N GLU A 477 -0.08 1.84 -33.39
CA GLU A 477 0.60 2.54 -34.49
C GLU A 477 0.24 4.04 -34.54
N THR A 478 -0.85 4.46 -33.88
CA THR A 478 -1.28 5.88 -33.90
C THR A 478 -0.42 6.77 -33.03
N ILE A 479 0.32 6.20 -32.07
CA ILE A 479 1.25 6.94 -31.20
C ILE A 479 2.58 6.20 -31.22
N LYS A 480 3.60 6.80 -31.85
CA LYS A 480 4.92 6.20 -32.03
C LYS A 480 5.56 5.65 -30.76
N PHE A 481 5.35 6.31 -29.61
CA PHE A 481 5.84 5.78 -28.34
C PHE A 481 5.28 4.39 -28.04
N PHE A 482 3.96 4.19 -28.16
CA PHE A 482 3.29 2.92 -27.88
C PHE A 482 3.63 1.83 -28.89
N ASP A 483 3.72 2.20 -30.17
CA ASP A 483 4.20 1.32 -31.24
C ASP A 483 5.60 0.76 -30.91
N GLU A 484 6.55 1.65 -30.60
CA GLU A 484 7.93 1.26 -30.35
C GLU A 484 8.11 0.44 -29.06
N ILE A 485 7.40 0.76 -27.96
CA ILE A 485 7.49 -0.08 -26.75
C ILE A 485 6.81 -1.44 -26.95
N SER A 486 5.77 -1.53 -27.77
CA SER A 486 5.13 -2.81 -28.12
C SER A 486 6.06 -3.70 -28.93
N LYS A 487 6.84 -3.14 -29.87
CA LYS A 487 7.88 -3.87 -30.63
C LYS A 487 9.01 -4.40 -29.74
N LEU A 488 9.21 -3.82 -28.55
CA LEU A 488 10.15 -4.30 -27.54
C LEU A 488 9.58 -5.42 -26.64
N ASP A 489 8.36 -5.89 -26.91
CA ASP A 489 7.66 -6.90 -26.09
C ASP A 489 7.52 -6.46 -24.61
N ILE A 490 7.34 -5.16 -24.41
CA ILE A 490 7.03 -4.60 -23.10
C ILE A 490 5.57 -4.90 -22.79
N SER A 491 5.34 -5.64 -21.71
CA SER A 491 4.00 -5.91 -21.20
C SER A 491 3.92 -5.51 -19.73
N PHE A 492 2.74 -5.01 -19.39
CA PHE A 492 2.29 -4.61 -18.06
C PHE A 492 1.39 -5.67 -17.40
N TYR A 493 1.16 -6.79 -18.08
CA TYR A 493 0.32 -7.89 -17.60
C TYR A 493 0.94 -9.26 -17.93
N ASP A 494 1.33 -10.01 -16.91
CA ASP A 494 1.96 -11.33 -17.02
C ASP A 494 1.10 -12.39 -16.32
N SER A 495 0.29 -13.13 -17.10
CA SER A 495 -0.62 -14.15 -16.56
C SER A 495 0.07 -15.37 -15.97
N THR A 496 1.40 -15.46 -16.05
CA THR A 496 2.18 -16.55 -15.44
C THR A 496 2.55 -16.26 -13.97
N ARG A 497 2.43 -15.01 -13.52
CA ARG A 497 2.73 -14.59 -12.15
C ARG A 497 1.75 -15.18 -11.15
N GLN A 498 2.18 -15.32 -9.90
CA GLN A 498 1.32 -15.67 -8.76
C GLN A 498 1.87 -15.05 -7.46
N ILE A 499 1.03 -14.95 -6.41
CA ILE A 499 1.49 -14.62 -5.06
C ILE A 499 2.56 -15.62 -4.62
N GLU A 500 3.63 -15.12 -4.01
CA GLU A 500 4.65 -15.97 -3.39
C GLU A 500 4.03 -16.80 -2.24
N ILE A 501 4.17 -18.11 -2.35
CA ILE A 501 3.79 -19.04 -1.29
C ILE A 501 5.04 -19.21 -0.43
N ALA A 502 5.10 -18.55 0.72
CA ALA A 502 6.15 -18.88 1.68
C ALA A 502 5.98 -20.34 2.09
N GLU A 503 7.09 -21.09 2.21
CA GLU A 503 7.13 -22.28 3.04
C GLU A 503 6.53 -21.89 4.39
N SER A 504 5.60 -22.71 4.89
CA SER A 504 4.92 -22.41 6.14
C SER A 504 5.96 -21.98 7.19
N ASN A 505 5.85 -20.77 7.77
CA ASN A 505 6.78 -20.22 8.78
C ASN A 505 6.86 -21.05 10.09
N ILE A 506 6.39 -22.29 10.06
CA ILE A 506 6.30 -23.26 11.14
C ILE A 506 7.70 -23.59 11.70
N GLU A 507 8.76 -23.57 10.89
CA GLU A 507 10.09 -23.90 11.41
C GLU A 507 10.70 -22.80 12.31
N LYS A 508 10.29 -21.54 12.18
CA LYS A 508 10.89 -20.44 12.97
C LYS A 508 10.15 -20.10 14.27
N GLN A 509 8.98 -20.69 14.53
CA GLN A 509 8.20 -20.44 15.77
C GLN A 509 8.29 -21.54 16.82
N LYS A 510 9.18 -22.52 16.66
CA LYS A 510 9.53 -23.48 17.73
C LYS A 510 10.51 -22.89 18.77
N THR A 511 10.28 -21.67 19.29
CA THR A 511 10.90 -21.20 20.57
C THR A 511 10.37 -19.83 21.01
N PHE A 512 9.09 -19.75 21.36
CA PHE A 512 8.65 -18.89 22.46
C PHE A 512 7.63 -19.68 23.29
N LEU A 513 8.02 -20.89 23.68
CA LEU A 513 7.41 -21.52 24.84
C LEU A 513 7.98 -20.78 26.05
N ILE A 514 7.10 -20.10 26.78
CA ILE A 514 7.33 -19.74 28.18
C ILE A 514 7.82 -21.04 28.84
N GLN A 515 9.11 -21.09 29.19
CA GLN A 515 9.61 -22.14 30.06
C GLN A 515 8.75 -22.09 31.32
N LYS A 516 8.03 -23.18 31.61
CA LYS A 516 7.50 -23.39 32.96
C LYS A 516 8.65 -23.13 33.94
N PRO A 517 8.44 -22.40 35.04
CA PRO A 517 9.43 -22.37 36.09
C PRO A 517 9.72 -23.82 36.47
N GLU A 518 10.98 -24.23 36.37
CA GLU A 518 11.42 -25.48 36.97
C GLU A 518 11.10 -25.40 38.47
N ASP A 519 10.27 -26.32 38.95
CA ASP A 519 10.12 -26.60 40.37
C ASP A 519 11.50 -27.01 40.91
N LYS A 520 12.25 -26.04 41.42
CA LYS A 520 13.45 -26.31 42.20
C LYS A 520 13.00 -26.70 43.60
N GLU A 521 13.16 -27.98 43.92
CA GLU A 521 13.06 -28.49 45.28
C GLU A 521 13.80 -27.58 46.28
N PRO A 522 13.24 -27.36 47.49
CA PRO A 522 13.86 -26.50 48.48
C PRO A 522 15.17 -27.11 48.97
N LYS A 523 16.28 -26.40 48.74
CA LYS A 523 17.60 -26.74 49.30
C LYS A 523 17.55 -26.73 50.82
N THR A 524 17.87 -27.87 51.43
CA THR A 524 17.99 -28.08 52.88
C THR A 524 18.97 -27.10 53.55
N GLU A 525 18.65 -26.70 54.78
CA GLU A 525 19.39 -25.74 55.65
C GLU A 525 20.91 -25.98 55.76
N LYS A 526 21.40 -27.19 55.54
CA LYS A 526 22.84 -27.50 55.53
C LYS A 526 23.63 -26.79 54.43
N GLN A 527 23.01 -26.34 53.33
CA GLN A 527 23.71 -25.63 52.24
C GLN A 527 23.78 -24.11 52.43
N LYS A 528 23.00 -23.51 53.34
CA LYS A 528 23.07 -22.06 53.63
C LYS A 528 24.22 -21.71 54.60
N LEU A 529 24.60 -22.63 55.49
CA LEU A 529 25.69 -22.43 56.47
C LEU A 529 27.09 -22.47 55.84
N ALA A 530 27.27 -23.10 54.68
CA ALA A 530 28.56 -23.14 53.98
C ALA A 530 28.91 -21.83 53.24
N LEU A 531 27.92 -20.99 52.91
CA LEU A 531 28.16 -19.72 52.20
C LEU A 531 28.53 -18.54 53.11
N TYR A 532 28.28 -18.65 54.42
CA TYR A 532 28.62 -17.59 55.39
C TYR A 532 30.04 -17.71 55.95
N ALA A 533 30.69 -18.87 55.83
CA ALA A 533 32.04 -19.10 56.35
C ALA A 533 33.18 -18.71 55.37
N GLN A 534 32.87 -18.28 54.15
CA GLN A 534 33.88 -17.92 53.13
C GLN A 534 34.05 -16.40 52.90
N LYS A 535 33.38 -15.54 53.67
CA LYS A 535 33.49 -14.07 53.56
C LYS A 535 34.22 -13.36 54.70
N SER A 536 34.87 -14.10 55.59
CA SER A 536 35.61 -13.54 56.74
C SER A 536 37.12 -13.83 56.73
N TYR A 537 37.71 -14.09 55.57
CA TYR A 537 39.17 -14.06 55.39
C TYR A 537 39.53 -13.54 54.01
N LEU A 538 39.79 -12.23 53.93
CA LEU A 538 40.81 -11.54 53.13
C LEU A 538 40.49 -10.04 53.26
N GLY A 539 41.44 -9.31 53.85
CA GLY A 539 41.35 -7.88 54.15
C GLY A 539 41.57 -6.97 52.96
#